data_AF-A0AAD4RCS7-F1
#
_entry.id   AF-A0AAD4RCS7-F1
#
_cell.length_a   1.000
_cell.length_b   1.000
_cell.length_c   1.000
_cell.angle_alpha   90.00
_cell.angle_beta   90.00
_cell.angle_gamma   90.00
#
_symmetry.space_group_name_H-M   'P 1'
#
loop_
_entity.id
_entity.type
_entity.pdbx_description
1 polymer ?
#
loop_
_entity_poly.entity_id
_entity_poly.type
_entity_poly.pdbx_seq_one_letter_code
_entity_poly.pdbx_strand_id
1 'polypeptide(L)'
;MVVGQEKSAIECAQDRCAVSGIPFFRLSPVGVDVRIDQIDDGKLMDMIWVTFKHLLQNIEYVDKLGAMLIRIRDAKLERKMFSCTRQRSQTIL
;
A
#
# COMPACT_ATOMS: atom_id res chain seq x y z
N MET A 1 -19.60 -29.85 -6.91
CA MET A 1 -18.50 -30.18 -7.87
C MET A 1 -18.16 -28.85 -8.53
N VAL A 2 -17.07 -28.17 -8.20
CA VAL A 2 -15.68 -28.50 -8.54
C VAL A 2 -14.76 -28.28 -7.35
N VAL A 3 -13.85 -29.23 -7.12
CA VAL A 3 -12.77 -29.18 -6.14
C VAL A 3 -11.52 -28.70 -6.89
N GLY A 4 -11.02 -27.50 -6.56
CA GLY A 4 -9.80 -26.92 -7.13
C GLY A 4 -9.57 -25.54 -6.52
N GLN A 5 -8.56 -25.42 -5.67
CA GLN A 5 -8.22 -24.25 -4.84
C GLN A 5 -8.36 -22.88 -5.53
N GLU A 6 -9.45 -22.16 -5.29
CA GLU A 6 -9.51 -20.73 -5.59
C GLU A 6 -8.93 -19.99 -4.39
N LYS A 7 -7.62 -19.71 -4.42
CA LYS A 7 -6.99 -18.81 -3.44
C LYS A 7 -7.74 -17.49 -3.44
N SER A 8 -8.00 -16.92 -2.26
CA SER A 8 -8.65 -15.60 -2.20
C SER A 8 -7.83 -14.59 -3.01
N ALA A 9 -8.47 -13.59 -3.62
CA ALA A 9 -7.76 -12.59 -4.44
C ALA A 9 -6.60 -11.92 -3.68
N ILE A 10 -6.72 -11.83 -2.35
CA ILE A 10 -5.67 -11.36 -1.45
C ILE A 10 -4.48 -12.32 -1.38
N GLU A 11 -4.71 -13.63 -1.22
CA GLU A 11 -3.65 -14.63 -1.21
C GLU A 11 -2.91 -14.66 -2.55
N CYS A 12 -3.64 -14.59 -3.66
CA CYS A 12 -3.03 -14.47 -4.98
C CYS A 12 -2.14 -13.22 -5.10
N ALA A 13 -2.60 -12.07 -4.59
CA ALA A 13 -1.82 -10.84 -4.59
C ALA A 13 -0.58 -10.95 -3.70
N GLN A 14 -0.72 -11.53 -2.52
CA GLN A 14 0.38 -11.75 -1.58
C GLN A 14 1.47 -12.66 -2.19
N ASP A 15 1.07 -13.77 -2.81
CA ASP A 15 2.00 -14.70 -3.46
C ASP A 15 2.75 -14.04 -4.63
N ARG A 16 2.04 -13.29 -5.47
CA ARG A 16 2.65 -12.57 -6.61
C ARG A 16 3.64 -11.51 -6.15
N CYS A 17 3.31 -10.79 -5.09
CA CYS A 17 4.19 -9.82 -4.48
C CYS A 17 5.44 -10.50 -3.90
N ALA A 18 5.30 -11.62 -3.18
CA ALA A 18 6.41 -12.38 -2.63
C ALA A 18 7.37 -12.87 -3.72
N VAL A 19 6.85 -13.44 -4.82
CA VAL A 19 7.66 -13.90 -5.96
C VAL A 19 8.40 -12.75 -6.65
N SER A 20 7.77 -11.57 -6.72
CA SER A 20 8.36 -10.40 -7.39
C SER A 20 9.29 -9.58 -6.48
N GLY A 21 9.47 -9.98 -5.21
CA GLY A 21 10.18 -9.19 -4.21
C GLY A 21 9.51 -7.85 -3.90
N ILE A 22 8.21 -7.72 -4.20
CA ILE A 22 7.43 -6.51 -3.94
C ILE A 22 6.85 -6.61 -2.53
N PRO A 23 7.06 -5.62 -1.66
CA PRO A 23 6.46 -5.64 -0.34
C PRO A 23 4.93 -5.51 -0.42
N PHE A 24 4.22 -6.43 0.23
CA PHE A 24 2.75 -6.45 0.25
C PHE A 24 2.22 -5.82 1.55
N PHE A 25 1.37 -4.80 1.41
CA PHE A 25 0.72 -4.13 2.52
C PHE A 25 -0.81 -4.15 2.36
N ARG A 26 -1.53 -4.74 3.32
CA ARG A 26 -3.00 -4.73 3.35
C ARG A 26 -3.50 -4.00 4.60
N LEU A 27 -4.09 -2.83 4.39
CA LEU A 27 -4.76 -2.05 5.43
C LEU A 27 -6.24 -2.05 5.13
N SER A 28 -7.02 -2.73 5.96
CA SER A 28 -8.47 -2.82 5.77
C SER A 28 -9.11 -3.11 7.13
N PRO A 29 -9.88 -2.17 7.69
CA PRO A 29 -10.60 -2.41 8.93
C PRO A 29 -11.64 -3.51 8.72
N VAL A 30 -11.70 -4.45 9.65
CA VAL A 30 -12.71 -5.52 9.65
C VAL A 30 -13.99 -5.01 10.31
N GLY A 31 -15.15 -5.42 9.81
CA GLY A 31 -16.44 -5.14 10.44
C GLY A 31 -17.12 -3.83 10.00
N VAL A 32 -16.64 -3.20 8.93
CA VAL A 32 -17.39 -2.11 8.27
C VAL A 32 -18.35 -2.74 7.24
N ASP A 33 -19.58 -2.98 7.66
CA ASP A 33 -20.68 -3.44 6.81
C ASP A 33 -21.65 -2.29 6.53
N VAL A 34 -21.23 -1.41 5.64
CA VAL A 34 -22.00 -0.21 5.25
C VAL A 34 -22.10 -0.16 3.74
N ARG A 35 -23.31 0.09 3.23
CA ARG A 35 -23.56 0.24 1.79
C ARG A 35 -22.85 1.48 1.25
N ILE A 36 -22.45 1.42 -0.01
CA ILE A 36 -21.69 2.51 -0.68
C ILE A 36 -22.52 3.80 -0.79
N ASP A 37 -23.85 3.70 -0.85
CA ASP A 37 -24.79 4.81 -0.94
C ASP A 37 -25.19 5.40 0.44
N GLN A 38 -24.40 5.15 1.49
CA GLN A 38 -24.67 5.70 2.82
C GLN A 38 -24.46 7.22 2.86
N ILE A 39 -25.47 7.94 3.37
CA ILE A 39 -25.47 9.40 3.54
C ILE A 39 -25.70 9.85 4.99
N ASP A 40 -25.96 8.90 5.90
CA ASP A 40 -26.13 9.20 7.32
C ASP A 40 -24.79 9.55 7.97
N ASP A 41 -24.66 10.80 8.43
CA ASP A 41 -23.42 11.32 9.03
C ASP A 41 -22.98 10.56 10.29
N GLY A 42 -23.94 10.03 11.07
CA GLY A 42 -23.64 9.23 12.25
C GLY A 42 -22.91 7.94 11.89
N LYS A 43 -23.43 7.21 10.89
CA LYS A 43 -22.79 6.00 10.36
C LYS A 43 -21.45 6.29 9.69
N LEU A 44 -21.33 7.42 8.97
CA LEU A 44 -20.06 7.84 8.40
C LEU A 44 -19.02 8.12 9.50
N MET A 45 -19.43 8.77 10.59
CA MET A 45 -18.55 9.02 11.73
C MET A 45 -18.12 7.72 12.42
N ASP A 46 -19.02 6.75 12.56
CA ASP A 46 -18.68 5.42 13.07
C ASP A 46 -17.68 4.68 12.17
N MET A 47 -17.83 4.77 10.84
CA MET A 47 -16.86 4.19 9.89
C MET A 47 -15.46 4.81 10.05
N ILE A 48 -15.39 6.14 10.17
CA ILE A 48 -14.14 6.86 10.41
C ILE A 48 -13.53 6.40 11.73
N TRP A 49 -14.34 6.28 12.79
CA TRP A 49 -13.88 5.85 14.11
C TRP A 49 -13.36 4.42 14.12
N VAL A 50 -14.05 3.48 13.48
CA VAL A 50 -13.59 2.08 13.32
C VAL A 50 -12.27 2.03 12.56
N THR A 51 -12.15 2.81 11.48
CA THR A 51 -10.91 2.91 10.70
C THR A 51 -9.77 3.47 11.54
N PHE A 52 -10.02 4.54 12.30
CA PHE A 52 -9.02 5.15 13.18
C PHE A 52 -8.52 4.17 14.24
N LYS A 53 -9.43 3.44 14.91
CA LYS A 53 -9.05 2.39 15.86
C LYS A 53 -8.22 1.29 15.22
N HIS A 54 -8.58 0.85 14.02
CA HIS A 54 -7.80 -0.16 13.28
C HIS A 54 -6.38 0.34 12.96
N LEU A 55 -6.23 1.59 12.55
CA LEU A 55 -4.91 2.18 12.29
C LEU A 55 -4.06 2.26 13.56
N LEU A 56 -4.63 2.71 14.68
CA LEU A 56 -3.92 2.78 15.96
C LEU A 56 -3.48 1.40 16.44
N GLN A 57 -4.32 0.38 16.28
CA GLN A 57 -3.97 -1.00 16.63
C GLN A 57 -2.85 -1.58 15.75
N ASN A 58 -2.63 -1.01 14.56
CA ASN A 58 -1.65 -1.47 13.58
C ASN A 58 -0.57 -0.39 13.32
N ILE A 59 -0.29 0.48 14.28
CA ILE A 59 0.58 1.65 14.10
C ILE A 59 1.97 1.27 13.59
N GLU A 60 2.57 0.21 14.12
CA GLU A 60 3.89 -0.27 13.65
C GLU A 60 3.89 -0.70 12.18
N TYR A 61 2.76 -1.25 11.70
CA TYR A 61 2.62 -1.67 10.32
C TYR A 61 2.48 -0.47 9.38
N VAL A 62 1.77 0.57 9.83
CA VAL A 62 1.66 1.86 9.14
C VAL A 62 3.02 2.57 9.08
N ASP A 63 3.79 2.56 10.18
CA ASP A 63 5.12 3.15 10.22
C ASP A 63 6.10 2.43 9.27
N LYS A 64 6.04 1.09 9.21
CA LYS A 64 6.81 0.29 8.24
C LYS A 64 6.46 0.65 6.79
N LEU A 65 5.17 0.86 6.49
CA LEU A 65 4.74 1.33 5.18
C LEU A 65 5.29 2.73 4.88
N GLY A 66 5.20 3.66 5.83
CA GLY A 66 5.73 5.02 5.70
C GLY A 66 7.24 5.04 5.43
N ALA A 67 8.01 4.29 6.22
CA ALA A 67 9.46 4.16 6.03
C ALA A 67 9.82 3.57 4.66
N MET A 68 9.06 2.59 4.18
CA MET A 68 9.27 1.99 2.86
C MET A 68 8.97 2.97 1.72
N LEU A 69 7.89 3.75 1.82
CA LEU A 69 7.57 4.79 0.84
C LEU A 69 8.65 5.87 0.76
N ILE A 70 9.21 6.30 1.90
CA ILE A 70 10.33 7.23 1.96
C ILE A 70 11.55 6.66 1.22
N ARG A 71 11.93 5.42 1.50
CA ARG A 71 13.05 4.75 0.82
C ARG A 71 12.85 4.68 -0.70
N ILE A 72 11.65 4.37 -1.17
CA ILE A 72 11.33 4.31 -2.61
C ILE A 72 11.44 5.70 -3.25
N ARG A 73 10.92 6.74 -2.58
CA ARG A 73 11.01 8.13 -3.04
C ARG A 73 12.47 8.54 -3.19
N ASP A 74 13.29 8.30 -2.17
CA ASP A 74 14.68 8.73 -2.12
C ASP A 74 15.52 7.99 -3.18
N ALA A 75 15.35 6.66 -3.32
CA ALA A 75 16.00 5.88 -4.36
C ALA A 75 15.61 6.31 -5.79
N LYS A 76 14.41 6.88 -5.98
CA LYS A 76 13.99 7.44 -7.28
C LYS A 76 14.63 8.81 -7.52
N LEU A 77 14.81 9.60 -6.47
CA LEU A 77 15.42 10.93 -6.52
C LEU A 77 16.92 10.82 -6.85
N GLU A 78 17.61 9.86 -6.24
CA GLU A 78 19.01 9.53 -6.56
C GLU A 78 19.17 9.11 -8.03
N ARG A 79 18.32 8.18 -8.51
CA ARG A 79 18.34 7.76 -9.93
C ARG A 79 18.13 8.92 -10.90
N LYS A 80 17.26 9.88 -10.55
CA LYS A 80 17.08 11.11 -11.34
C LYS A 80 18.35 11.97 -11.34
N MET A 81 18.99 12.17 -10.19
CA MET A 81 20.26 12.90 -10.11
C MET A 81 21.35 12.24 -10.97
N PHE A 82 21.54 10.92 -10.89
CA PHE A 82 22.52 10.22 -11.73
C PHE A 82 22.21 10.32 -13.23
N SER A 83 20.95 10.28 -13.64
CA SER A 83 20.58 10.49 -15.05
C SER A 83 20.86 11.91 -15.56
N CYS A 84 20.72 12.92 -14.69
CA CYS A 84 21.03 14.32 -15.00
C CYS A 84 22.55 14.56 -15.09
N THR A 85 23.33 13.99 -14.16
CA THR A 85 24.80 14.08 -14.16
C THR A 85 25.41 13.39 -15.38
N ARG A 86 24.84 12.24 -15.80
CA ARG A 86 25.34 11.49 -16.96
C ARG A 86 25.08 12.19 -18.30
N GLN A 87 23.99 12.98 -18.41
CA GLN A 87 23.75 13.83 -19.57
C GLN A 87 24.76 14.98 -19.69
N ARG A 88 25.19 15.56 -18.56
CA ARG A 88 26.19 16.65 -18.56
C ARG A 88 27.58 16.22 -19.02
N SER A 89 27.98 14.97 -18.77
CA SER A 89 29.27 14.44 -19.22
C SER A 89 29.30 14.06 -20.71
N GLN A 90 28.16 13.94 -21.39
CA GLN A 90 28.09 13.63 -22.83
C GLN A 90 28.01 14.87 -23.73
N THR A 91 27.88 16.08 -23.17
CA THR A 91 27.86 17.35 -23.91
C THR A 91 29.24 18.06 -23.92
N ILE A 92 30.27 17.43 -23.34
CA ILE A 92 31.65 17.92 -23.37
C ILE A 92 32.53 16.90 -24.11
N LEU A 93 32.17 16.59 -25.36
CA LEU A 93 33.04 16.04 -26.41
C LEU A 93 32.54 16.58 -27.76
#